data_AF-A0A098G3Q4-F1
#
_entry.id   AF-A0A098G3Q4-F1
#
_cell.length_a   1.000
_cell.length_b   1.000
_cell.length_c   1.000
_cell.angle_alpha   90.00
_cell.angle_beta   90.00
_cell.angle_gamma   90.00
#
_symmetry.space_group_name_H-M   'P 1'
#
loop_
_entity.id
_entity.type
_entity.pdbx_description
1 polymer ?
#
loop_
_entity_poly.entity_id
_entity_poly.type
_entity_poly.pdbx_seq_one_letter_code
_entity_poly.pdbx_strand_id
1 'polypeptide(L)'
;MRSQYDKLVYINLTQDLLTASIDTLTIHDRVAELVKIPDDCDLKSLDDPELFPQCTNLTKVYFSAHGSEESKKYVFNRRTSDAKLYHLDDVAAYVGKLLRDANFKNPNVRPRLTLVMSVCEGLGFAKGLQKKLMEHYGVFVDVIANKYVVHERYQMAPGGQQLAITHKVTSEKGDGRVHKRPHAKVLLTIDSNGKQREIDAYELKWIENVSKALHEQVASFTRWADYSKPENIDILKGITTLCRDVDTVISLYMDRDISLTANYLFALLLSCQNASADPLYKDAMNYEMLQIIVKNLISDGLKYINPHKEMSTYMQKQAQIESERKKAVSDEAMPKILLAKKAVYSGLLFEASEYGIETVLSQIDNVQREIDNLKKSI
;
A
#
# COMPACT_ATOMS: atom_id res chain seq x y z
N MET A 1 4.45 3.04 -23.72
CA MET A 1 3.39 2.01 -23.76
C MET A 1 2.17 2.62 -24.43
N ARG A 2 1.58 1.97 -25.44
CA ARG A 2 0.29 2.42 -26.00
C ARG A 2 -0.81 2.15 -24.96
N SER A 3 -1.67 3.13 -24.70
CA SER A 3 -2.84 2.99 -23.82
C SER A 3 -3.70 1.82 -24.31
N GLN A 4 -4.10 0.91 -23.41
CA GLN A 4 -5.04 -0.18 -23.73
C GLN A 4 -6.45 0.33 -24.06
N TYR A 5 -6.77 1.56 -23.65
CA TYR A 5 -8.06 2.19 -23.91
C TYR A 5 -8.12 2.78 -25.31
N ASP A 6 -9.23 2.62 -26.00
CA ASP A 6 -9.45 3.19 -27.33
C ASP A 6 -9.79 4.69 -27.25
N LYS A 7 -10.56 5.08 -26.23
CA LYS A 7 -11.10 6.42 -26.03
C LYS A 7 -11.05 6.84 -24.57
N LEU A 8 -10.82 8.13 -24.34
CA LEU A 8 -11.00 8.78 -23.04
C LEU A 8 -12.21 9.71 -23.13
N VAL A 9 -13.15 9.53 -22.22
CA VAL A 9 -14.31 10.42 -22.06
C VAL A 9 -14.19 11.08 -20.70
N TYR A 10 -14.44 12.37 -20.63
CA TYR A 10 -14.45 13.13 -19.39
C TYR A 10 -15.81 13.80 -19.21
N ILE A 11 -16.59 13.27 -18.28
CA ILE A 11 -17.91 13.76 -17.92
C ILE A 11 -17.75 14.66 -16.70
N ASN A 12 -17.90 15.95 -16.93
CA ASN A 12 -17.80 16.97 -15.91
C ASN A 12 -19.19 17.23 -15.31
N LEU A 13 -19.39 16.83 -14.07
CA LEU A 13 -20.66 16.99 -13.34
C LEU A 13 -20.78 18.36 -12.65
N THR A 14 -19.70 19.11 -12.53
CA THR A 14 -19.70 20.43 -11.88
C THR A 14 -18.86 21.39 -12.70
N GLN A 15 -19.44 22.51 -13.14
CA GLN A 15 -18.70 23.49 -13.92
C GLN A 15 -17.92 24.42 -12.98
N ASP A 16 -16.70 24.02 -12.61
CA ASP A 16 -15.78 24.96 -11.95
C ASP A 16 -15.22 25.97 -12.96
N LEU A 17 -14.71 27.11 -12.48
CA LEU A 17 -14.21 28.19 -13.34
C LEU A 17 -13.12 27.73 -14.34
N LEU A 18 -12.38 26.67 -14.00
CA LEU A 18 -11.30 26.13 -14.84
C LEU A 18 -11.83 25.21 -15.94
N THR A 19 -12.79 24.34 -15.62
CA THR A 19 -13.34 23.34 -16.56
C THR A 19 -14.48 23.89 -17.42
N ALA A 20 -15.17 24.94 -16.95
CA ALA A 20 -16.23 25.60 -17.71
C ALA A 20 -15.69 26.27 -18.99
N SER A 21 -14.49 26.85 -18.93
CA SER A 21 -13.93 27.72 -19.98
C SER A 21 -13.06 27.02 -21.02
N ILE A 22 -12.84 25.71 -20.88
CA ILE A 22 -11.93 24.94 -21.75
C ILE A 22 -12.70 24.20 -22.84
N ASP A 23 -12.11 24.10 -24.02
CA ASP A 23 -12.65 23.33 -25.15
C ASP A 23 -11.93 21.99 -25.32
N THR A 24 -10.73 21.89 -24.76
CA THR A 24 -9.90 20.68 -24.86
C THR A 24 -9.30 20.32 -23.50
N LEU A 25 -9.52 19.09 -23.09
CA LEU A 25 -8.89 18.50 -21.91
C LEU A 25 -7.90 17.41 -22.34
N THR A 26 -6.66 17.52 -21.89
CA THR A 26 -5.64 16.47 -22.06
C THR A 26 -5.37 15.78 -20.73
N ILE A 27 -5.47 14.45 -20.73
CA ILE A 27 -5.17 13.63 -19.56
C ILE A 27 -3.95 12.78 -19.90
N HIS A 28 -2.85 13.00 -19.16
CA HIS A 28 -1.53 12.49 -19.50
C HIS A 28 -1.08 13.02 -20.87
N ASP A 29 -1.25 12.23 -21.93
CA ASP A 29 -0.80 12.48 -23.30
C ASP A 29 -1.94 12.33 -24.34
N ARG A 30 -3.19 12.22 -23.89
CA ARG A 30 -4.35 12.01 -24.76
C ARG A 30 -5.44 13.04 -24.52
N VAL A 31 -5.99 13.54 -25.63
CA VAL A 31 -7.19 14.38 -25.63
C VAL A 31 -8.38 13.53 -25.20
N ALA A 32 -9.15 14.03 -24.24
CA ALA A 32 -10.40 13.44 -23.81
C ALA A 32 -11.58 14.11 -24.51
N GLU A 33 -12.60 13.32 -24.87
CA GLU A 33 -13.90 13.86 -25.25
C GLU A 33 -14.57 14.46 -24.02
N LEU A 34 -14.82 15.77 -24.07
CA LEU A 34 -15.33 16.54 -22.93
C LEU A 34 -16.86 16.64 -23.01
N VAL A 35 -17.53 16.13 -21.99
CA VAL A 35 -18.99 16.25 -21.82
C VAL A 35 -19.24 17.12 -20.59
N LYS A 36 -19.87 18.27 -20.79
CA LYS A 36 -20.16 19.23 -19.72
C LYS A 36 -21.63 19.11 -19.34
N ILE A 37 -21.91 18.52 -18.18
CA ILE A 37 -23.25 18.51 -17.62
C ILE A 37 -23.53 19.90 -17.03
N PRO A 38 -24.63 20.57 -17.41
CA PRO A 38 -25.01 21.84 -16.80
C PRO A 38 -25.18 21.70 -15.27
N ASP A 39 -24.83 22.74 -14.53
CA ASP A 39 -25.03 22.76 -13.08
C ASP A 39 -26.53 22.63 -12.75
N ASP A 40 -26.84 22.00 -11.61
CA ASP A 40 -28.21 21.73 -11.12
C ASP A 40 -29.10 20.90 -12.06
N CYS A 41 -28.51 20.26 -13.08
CA CYS A 41 -29.22 19.38 -13.98
C CYS A 41 -29.71 18.11 -13.27
N ASP A 42 -30.98 17.76 -13.48
CA ASP A 42 -31.52 16.46 -13.07
C ASP A 42 -31.00 15.35 -14.01
N LEU A 43 -29.91 14.70 -13.58
CA LEU A 43 -29.29 13.58 -14.29
C LEU A 43 -30.27 12.45 -14.63
N LYS A 44 -31.32 12.28 -13.83
CA LYS A 44 -32.29 11.20 -14.04
C LYS A 44 -33.18 11.45 -15.25
N SER A 45 -33.57 12.70 -15.50
CA SER A 45 -34.41 13.11 -16.63
C SER A 45 -33.62 13.58 -17.86
N LEU A 46 -32.30 13.67 -17.77
CA LEU A 46 -31.43 14.07 -18.88
C LEU A 46 -31.51 13.09 -20.07
N ASP A 47 -31.92 13.59 -21.23
CA ASP A 47 -32.11 12.79 -22.46
C ASP A 47 -31.45 13.42 -23.72
N ASP A 48 -30.71 14.51 -23.56
CA ASP A 48 -29.98 15.16 -24.66
C ASP A 48 -28.85 14.24 -25.21
N PRO A 49 -28.92 13.79 -26.48
CA PRO A 49 -27.92 12.89 -27.06
C PRO A 49 -26.49 13.43 -27.03
N GLU A 50 -26.28 14.74 -27.06
CA GLU A 50 -24.95 15.35 -27.02
C GLU A 50 -24.26 15.10 -25.67
N LEU A 51 -25.04 14.83 -24.62
CA LEU A 51 -24.56 14.50 -23.29
C LEU A 51 -24.36 12.98 -23.08
N PHE A 52 -24.51 12.16 -24.12
CA PHE A 52 -24.32 10.70 -24.07
C PHE A 52 -23.27 10.23 -25.09
N PRO A 53 -21.97 10.29 -24.73
CA PRO A 53 -20.90 9.92 -25.63
C PRO A 53 -20.91 8.41 -25.93
N GLN A 54 -20.59 8.04 -27.18
CA GLN A 54 -20.45 6.63 -27.52
C GLN A 54 -19.27 6.00 -26.78
N CYS A 55 -19.53 4.85 -26.16
CA CYS A 55 -18.59 4.10 -25.34
C CYS A 55 -18.49 2.65 -25.84
N THR A 56 -17.28 2.08 -25.75
CA THR A 56 -16.99 0.66 -25.97
C THR A 56 -16.50 0.03 -24.67
N ASN A 57 -16.28 -1.29 -24.65
CA ASN A 57 -15.66 -1.96 -23.50
C ASN A 57 -14.20 -1.53 -23.23
N LEU A 58 -13.56 -0.86 -24.19
CA LEU A 58 -12.20 -0.33 -24.06
C LEU A 58 -12.19 1.16 -23.70
N THR A 59 -13.36 1.79 -23.55
CA THR A 59 -13.44 3.21 -23.19
C THR A 59 -13.14 3.40 -21.71
N LYS A 60 -12.47 4.50 -21.38
CA LYS A 60 -12.26 4.95 -20.01
C LYS A 60 -13.00 6.25 -19.78
N VAL A 61 -13.96 6.22 -18.86
CA VAL A 61 -14.86 7.34 -18.57
C VAL A 61 -14.48 7.94 -17.23
N TYR A 62 -14.03 9.20 -17.23
CA TYR A 62 -13.80 9.97 -16.02
C TYR A 62 -15.10 10.66 -15.62
N PHE A 63 -15.61 10.32 -14.45
CA PHE A 63 -16.69 11.05 -13.80
C PHE A 63 -16.07 12.01 -12.79
N SER A 64 -16.14 13.30 -13.06
CA SER A 64 -15.53 14.33 -12.22
C SER A 64 -16.58 15.23 -11.59
N ALA A 65 -16.39 15.52 -10.30
CA ALA A 65 -17.08 16.60 -9.60
C ALA A 65 -16.03 17.30 -8.72
N HIS A 66 -15.43 18.37 -9.26
CA HIS A 66 -14.35 19.08 -8.59
C HIS A 66 -14.85 19.82 -7.35
N GLY A 67 -13.95 19.95 -6.36
CA GLY A 67 -14.26 20.64 -5.11
C GLY A 67 -15.44 20.02 -4.35
N SER A 68 -15.69 18.72 -4.55
CA SER A 68 -16.83 18.02 -3.95
C SER A 68 -16.37 16.91 -3.01
N GLU A 69 -17.05 16.74 -1.88
CA GLU A 69 -16.89 15.61 -0.96
C GLU A 69 -17.95 14.55 -1.23
N GLU A 70 -17.74 13.31 -0.80
CA GLU A 70 -18.76 12.26 -0.94
C GLU A 70 -19.20 11.67 0.40
N SER A 71 -20.40 11.12 0.39
CA SER A 71 -20.83 10.05 1.28
C SER A 71 -21.22 8.83 0.45
N LYS A 72 -21.58 7.74 1.12
CA LYS A 72 -22.08 6.52 0.46
C LYS A 72 -23.26 6.74 -0.49
N LYS A 73 -24.02 7.82 -0.34
CA LYS A 73 -25.26 8.08 -1.10
C LYS A 73 -25.22 9.37 -1.93
N TYR A 74 -24.30 10.28 -1.65
CA TYR A 74 -24.34 11.63 -2.17
C TYR A 74 -22.95 12.16 -2.49
N VAL A 75 -22.86 13.00 -3.51
CA VAL A 75 -21.75 13.93 -3.73
C VAL A 75 -22.19 15.32 -3.27
N PHE A 76 -21.36 16.01 -2.49
CA PHE A 76 -21.62 17.31 -1.86
C PHE A 76 -20.62 18.35 -2.33
N ASN A 77 -21.03 19.62 -2.45
CA ASN A 77 -20.08 20.70 -2.65
C ASN A 77 -19.28 20.98 -1.36
N ARG A 78 -17.95 20.91 -1.43
CA ARG A 78 -17.05 21.12 -0.27
C ARG A 78 -17.07 22.55 0.27
N ARG A 79 -17.45 23.54 -0.55
CA ARG A 79 -17.42 24.97 -0.16
C ARG A 79 -18.62 25.38 0.67
N THR A 80 -19.75 24.72 0.48
CA THR A 80 -21.01 25.12 1.11
C THR A 80 -21.56 24.07 2.06
N SER A 81 -21.11 22.80 2.00
CA SER A 81 -21.62 21.65 2.78
C SER A 81 -23.14 21.39 2.67
N ASP A 82 -23.91 22.27 2.01
CA ASP A 82 -25.38 22.35 2.08
C ASP A 82 -26.08 22.29 0.71
N ALA A 83 -25.45 21.70 -0.31
CA ALA A 83 -26.17 21.24 -1.48
C ALA A 83 -25.67 19.85 -1.87
N LYS A 84 -26.56 18.87 -1.82
CA LYS A 84 -26.36 17.58 -2.48
C LYS A 84 -26.26 17.89 -3.97
N LEU A 85 -25.10 17.68 -4.57
CA LEU A 85 -24.91 17.86 -6.00
C LEU A 85 -25.60 16.72 -6.75
N TYR A 86 -25.35 15.47 -6.34
CA TYR A 86 -25.95 14.30 -6.98
C TYR A 86 -26.22 13.18 -5.98
N HIS A 87 -27.40 12.55 -6.09
CA HIS A 87 -27.69 11.29 -5.41
C HIS A 87 -27.12 10.13 -6.24
N LEU A 88 -26.70 9.06 -5.56
CA LEU A 88 -26.18 7.84 -6.18
C LEU A 88 -27.07 7.30 -7.30
N ASP A 89 -28.38 7.29 -7.03
CA ASP A 89 -29.42 6.79 -7.94
C ASP A 89 -29.50 7.58 -9.24
N ASP A 90 -29.27 8.89 -9.19
CA ASP A 90 -29.34 9.76 -10.37
C ASP A 90 -28.10 9.55 -11.24
N VAL A 91 -26.92 9.45 -10.62
CA VAL A 91 -25.67 9.08 -11.31
C VAL A 91 -25.79 7.68 -11.93
N ALA A 92 -26.35 6.71 -11.21
CA ALA A 92 -26.57 5.36 -11.72
C ALA A 92 -27.57 5.34 -12.89
N ALA A 93 -28.63 6.15 -12.84
CA ALA A 93 -29.57 6.28 -13.94
C ALA A 93 -28.90 6.86 -15.19
N TYR A 94 -28.13 7.93 -15.04
CA TYR A 94 -27.38 8.53 -16.15
C TYR A 94 -26.37 7.54 -16.76
N VAL A 95 -25.56 6.86 -15.93
CA VAL A 95 -24.60 5.84 -16.43
C VAL A 95 -25.33 4.65 -17.06
N GLY A 96 -26.48 4.23 -16.51
CA GLY A 96 -27.30 3.18 -17.11
C GLY A 96 -27.85 3.56 -18.50
N LYS A 97 -28.21 4.84 -18.69
CA LYS A 97 -28.56 5.39 -20.01
C LYS A 97 -27.36 5.48 -20.95
N LEU A 98 -26.15 5.71 -20.44
CA LEU A 98 -24.93 5.76 -21.23
C LEU A 98 -24.52 4.36 -21.75
N LEU A 99 -24.69 3.33 -20.91
CA LEU A 99 -24.17 1.98 -21.14
C LEU A 99 -25.25 0.99 -21.59
N ARG A 100 -25.87 1.25 -22.74
CA ARG A 100 -27.00 0.44 -23.26
C ARG A 100 -26.58 -0.80 -24.05
N ASP A 101 -25.34 -0.85 -24.56
CA ASP A 101 -24.83 -1.96 -25.38
C ASP A 101 -24.91 -3.30 -24.61
N ALA A 102 -25.31 -4.37 -25.31
CA ALA A 102 -25.46 -5.70 -24.72
C ALA A 102 -24.14 -6.26 -24.17
N ASN A 103 -22.99 -5.83 -24.71
CA ASN A 103 -21.68 -6.25 -24.24
C ASN A 103 -21.42 -5.80 -22.79
N PHE A 104 -21.93 -4.65 -22.37
CA PHE A 104 -21.81 -4.18 -20.98
C PHE A 104 -22.59 -5.07 -20.01
N LYS A 105 -23.55 -5.86 -20.51
CA LYS A 105 -24.35 -6.79 -19.70
C LYS A 105 -23.77 -8.20 -19.64
N ASN A 106 -22.67 -8.45 -20.34
CA ASN A 106 -22.01 -9.75 -20.36
C ASN A 106 -20.84 -9.76 -19.35
N PRO A 107 -20.93 -10.53 -18.25
CA PRO A 107 -19.89 -10.56 -17.23
C PRO A 107 -18.56 -11.15 -17.73
N ASN A 108 -18.55 -11.83 -18.88
CA ASN A 108 -17.38 -12.51 -19.45
C ASN A 108 -16.58 -11.63 -20.43
N VAL A 109 -17.13 -10.48 -20.84
CA VAL A 109 -16.41 -9.54 -21.73
C VAL A 109 -15.22 -8.95 -20.97
N ARG A 110 -14.03 -9.05 -21.57
CA ARG A 110 -12.78 -8.47 -21.06
C ARG A 110 -12.00 -7.81 -22.21
N PRO A 111 -11.34 -6.66 -21.95
CA PRO A 111 -11.47 -5.83 -20.74
C PRO A 111 -12.86 -5.21 -20.63
N ARG A 112 -13.21 -4.69 -19.44
CA ARG A 112 -14.47 -3.97 -19.22
C ARG A 112 -14.23 -2.47 -19.30
N LEU A 113 -15.30 -1.73 -19.62
CA LEU A 113 -15.28 -0.27 -19.54
C LEU A 113 -14.86 0.14 -18.12
N THR A 114 -13.95 1.10 -18.06
CA THR A 114 -13.40 1.58 -16.79
C THR A 114 -13.99 2.94 -16.44
N LEU A 115 -14.76 2.98 -15.36
CA LEU A 115 -15.26 4.21 -14.77
C LEU A 115 -14.22 4.76 -13.77
N VAL A 116 -13.80 6.00 -13.90
CA VAL A 116 -12.87 6.65 -12.99
C VAL A 116 -13.61 7.72 -12.19
N MET A 117 -13.80 7.46 -10.91
CA MET A 117 -14.41 8.42 -9.98
C MET A 117 -13.36 9.44 -9.54
N SER A 118 -13.45 10.66 -10.08
CA SER A 118 -12.54 11.79 -9.80
C SER A 118 -13.15 12.79 -8.80
N VAL A 119 -13.91 12.29 -7.83
CA VAL A 119 -14.36 13.03 -6.64
C VAL A 119 -13.29 12.98 -5.54
N CYS A 120 -13.27 13.96 -4.64
CA CYS A 120 -12.17 14.13 -3.67
C CYS A 120 -11.91 12.83 -2.89
N GLU A 121 -12.93 12.20 -2.32
CA GLU A 121 -12.88 10.84 -1.75
C GLU A 121 -13.92 10.03 -2.53
N GLY A 122 -13.67 8.74 -2.85
CA GLY A 122 -14.43 8.04 -3.91
C GLY A 122 -14.93 6.64 -3.60
N LEU A 123 -14.38 5.97 -2.59
CA LEU A 123 -14.50 4.51 -2.48
C LEU A 123 -15.90 4.04 -2.06
N GLY A 124 -16.57 4.77 -1.16
CA GLY A 124 -17.87 4.36 -0.63
C GLY A 124 -18.97 4.53 -1.67
N PHE A 125 -18.99 5.68 -2.33
CA PHE A 125 -19.93 5.96 -3.41
C PHE A 125 -19.65 5.07 -4.62
N ALA A 126 -18.38 4.90 -5.02
CA ALA A 126 -18.01 4.03 -6.15
C ALA A 126 -18.47 2.58 -5.95
N LYS A 127 -18.32 2.03 -4.73
CA LYS A 127 -18.84 0.70 -4.40
C LYS A 127 -20.36 0.63 -4.57
N GLY A 128 -21.07 1.63 -4.03
CA GLY A 128 -22.52 1.75 -4.19
C GLY A 128 -22.95 1.85 -5.66
N LEU A 129 -22.22 2.63 -6.46
CA LEU A 129 -22.54 2.90 -7.86
C LEU A 129 -22.35 1.65 -8.70
N GLN A 130 -21.19 0.98 -8.59
CA GLN A 130 -20.92 -0.26 -9.31
C GLN A 130 -21.95 -1.34 -8.97
N LYS A 131 -22.29 -1.49 -7.68
CA LYS A 131 -23.30 -2.46 -7.24
C LYS A 131 -24.67 -2.13 -7.81
N LYS A 132 -25.09 -0.85 -7.76
CA LYS A 132 -26.37 -0.40 -8.31
C LYS A 132 -26.45 -0.56 -9.83
N LEU A 133 -25.37 -0.30 -10.56
CA LEU A 133 -25.29 -0.54 -12.01
C LEU A 133 -25.51 -2.01 -12.37
N MET A 134 -24.91 -2.92 -11.61
CA MET A 134 -25.11 -4.35 -11.81
C MET A 134 -26.53 -4.80 -11.41
N GLU A 135 -27.00 -4.43 -10.21
CA GLU A 135 -28.29 -4.89 -9.68
C GLU A 135 -29.50 -4.33 -10.44
N HIS A 136 -29.48 -3.06 -10.81
CA HIS A 136 -30.65 -2.38 -11.40
C HIS A 136 -30.58 -2.25 -12.92
N TYR A 137 -29.37 -2.26 -13.50
CA TYR A 137 -29.18 -2.08 -14.95
C TYR A 137 -28.52 -3.28 -15.63
N GLY A 138 -28.09 -4.28 -14.87
CA GLY A 138 -27.40 -5.47 -15.39
C GLY A 138 -26.02 -5.15 -15.97
N VAL A 139 -25.42 -4.02 -15.61
CA VAL A 139 -24.18 -3.50 -16.22
C VAL A 139 -22.96 -3.92 -15.40
N PHE A 140 -21.97 -4.50 -16.08
CA PHE A 140 -20.67 -4.90 -15.52
C PHE A 140 -19.59 -3.92 -15.96
N VAL A 141 -19.11 -3.10 -15.03
CA VAL A 141 -18.00 -2.16 -15.23
C VAL A 141 -16.95 -2.33 -14.16
N ASP A 142 -15.71 -2.01 -14.51
CA ASP A 142 -14.65 -1.86 -13.52
C ASP A 142 -14.57 -0.39 -13.10
N VAL A 143 -14.33 -0.14 -11.81
CA VAL A 143 -14.35 1.23 -11.27
C VAL A 143 -13.03 1.55 -10.58
N ILE A 144 -12.33 2.58 -11.06
CA ILE A 144 -11.19 3.15 -10.37
C ILE A 144 -11.69 4.25 -9.43
N ALA A 145 -11.44 4.09 -8.14
CA ALA A 145 -11.79 5.05 -7.11
C ALA A 145 -10.59 5.40 -6.24
N ASN A 146 -10.66 6.51 -5.53
CA ASN A 146 -9.61 6.95 -4.61
C ASN A 146 -10.02 6.64 -3.16
N LYS A 147 -9.11 6.04 -2.39
CA LYS A 147 -9.26 5.84 -0.94
C LYS A 147 -9.10 7.13 -0.14
N TYR A 148 -8.44 8.12 -0.73
CA TYR A 148 -8.01 9.36 -0.08
C TYR A 148 -8.37 10.58 -0.92
N VAL A 149 -8.32 11.75 -0.28
CA VAL A 149 -8.62 13.05 -0.89
C VAL A 149 -7.68 13.32 -2.06
N VAL A 150 -8.16 13.36 -3.30
CA VAL A 150 -7.36 13.72 -4.48
C VAL A 150 -7.28 15.23 -4.68
N HIS A 151 -6.07 15.70 -4.96
CA HIS A 151 -5.73 17.04 -5.37
C HIS A 151 -5.16 16.97 -6.79
N GLU A 152 -5.93 17.43 -7.77
CA GLU A 152 -5.49 17.49 -9.16
C GLU A 152 -4.78 18.82 -9.41
N ARG A 153 -3.66 18.78 -10.12
CA ARG A 153 -2.97 19.97 -10.62
C ARG A 153 -3.18 20.09 -12.11
N TYR A 154 -3.53 21.30 -12.52
CA TYR A 154 -3.77 21.65 -13.90
C TYR A 154 -2.67 22.56 -14.42
N GLN A 155 -2.38 22.42 -15.70
CA GLN A 155 -1.58 23.36 -16.45
C GLN A 155 -2.40 23.84 -17.64
N MET A 156 -2.64 25.15 -17.70
CA MET A 156 -3.33 25.77 -18.82
C MET A 156 -2.32 26.08 -19.92
N ALA A 157 -2.64 25.74 -21.17
CA ALA A 157 -1.78 26.05 -22.30
C ALA A 157 -1.82 27.56 -22.64
N PRO A 158 -0.78 28.08 -23.32
CA PRO A 158 -0.82 29.44 -23.87
C PRO A 158 -2.03 29.59 -24.80
N GLY A 159 -2.91 30.54 -24.52
CA GLY A 159 -4.18 30.73 -25.24
C GLY A 159 -5.45 30.34 -24.48
N GLY A 160 -5.34 29.72 -23.30
CA GLY A 160 -6.41 29.65 -22.29
C GLY A 160 -7.52 28.62 -22.52
N GLN A 161 -7.63 28.00 -23.70
CA GLN A 161 -8.72 27.05 -24.03
C GLN A 161 -8.35 25.57 -23.84
N GLN A 162 -7.08 25.27 -23.55
CA GLN A 162 -6.60 23.90 -23.37
C GLN A 162 -6.06 23.70 -21.95
N LEU A 163 -6.51 22.62 -21.30
CA LEU A 163 -6.11 22.26 -19.95
C LEU A 163 -5.48 20.88 -19.93
N ALA A 164 -4.34 20.74 -19.28
CA ALA A 164 -3.68 19.46 -19.05
C ALA A 164 -3.72 19.10 -17.56
N ILE A 165 -4.15 17.87 -17.25
CA ILE A 165 -3.99 17.30 -15.90
C ILE A 165 -2.57 16.75 -15.81
N THR A 166 -1.69 17.47 -15.11
CA THR A 166 -0.26 17.16 -15.08
C THR A 166 0.13 16.32 -13.87
N HIS A 167 -0.60 16.47 -12.76
CA HIS A 167 -0.28 15.76 -11.53
C HIS A 167 -1.54 15.51 -10.70
N LYS A 168 -1.55 14.42 -9.95
CA LYS A 168 -2.54 14.18 -8.89
C LYS A 168 -1.74 13.97 -7.60
N VAL A 169 -2.30 14.30 -6.44
CA VAL A 169 -1.71 13.98 -5.12
C VAL A 169 -2.84 13.54 -4.20
N THR A 170 -2.59 12.66 -3.24
CA THR A 170 -3.61 12.26 -2.25
C THR A 170 -3.29 12.71 -0.83
N SER A 171 -4.31 12.96 -0.01
CA SER A 171 -4.16 13.22 1.43
C SER A 171 -5.24 12.54 2.28
N GLU A 172 -4.92 12.23 3.55
CA GLU A 172 -5.92 11.83 4.54
C GLU A 172 -6.86 13.03 4.85
N LYS A 173 -8.07 12.73 5.35
CA LYS A 173 -9.07 13.74 5.74
C LYS A 173 -8.68 14.35 7.11
N GLY A 174 -8.55 15.68 7.20
CA GLY A 174 -8.22 16.40 8.44
C GLY A 174 -7.78 17.87 8.21
N ASP A 175 -7.55 18.62 9.30
CA ASP A 175 -7.26 20.09 9.35
C ASP A 175 -5.90 20.53 8.79
N GLY A 176 -5.21 19.66 8.07
CA GLY A 176 -3.94 19.99 7.44
C GLY A 176 -3.67 19.08 6.27
N ARG A 177 -3.03 19.61 5.23
CA ARG A 177 -2.48 18.84 4.11
C ARG A 177 -1.30 17.99 4.60
N VAL A 178 -1.55 17.02 5.46
CA VAL A 178 -0.51 16.06 5.86
C VAL A 178 -0.45 15.01 4.75
N HIS A 179 0.47 15.24 3.83
CA HIS A 179 0.78 14.32 2.72
C HIS A 179 1.32 13.02 3.29
N LYS A 180 0.45 12.03 3.50
CA LYS A 180 0.85 10.79 4.18
C LYS A 180 1.04 9.60 3.25
N ARG A 181 0.42 9.56 2.07
CA ARG A 181 0.50 8.38 1.19
C ARG A 181 0.56 8.77 -0.29
N PRO A 182 1.51 8.23 -1.07
CA PRO A 182 1.47 8.35 -2.52
C PRO A 182 0.27 7.53 -3.04
N HIS A 183 -0.78 8.22 -3.50
CA HIS A 183 -1.85 7.75 -4.38
C HIS A 183 -2.55 6.41 -4.10
N ALA A 184 -3.33 6.23 -3.04
CA ALA A 184 -4.14 5.00 -2.94
C ALA A 184 -5.35 5.02 -3.89
N LYS A 185 -5.13 4.53 -5.11
CA LYS A 185 -6.16 4.17 -6.08
C LYS A 185 -6.52 2.71 -5.90
N VAL A 186 -7.80 2.45 -6.03
CA VAL A 186 -8.39 1.12 -5.96
C VAL A 186 -9.10 0.85 -7.26
N LEU A 187 -8.86 -0.34 -7.80
CA LEU A 187 -9.70 -0.92 -8.83
C LEU A 187 -10.77 -1.80 -8.15
N LEU A 188 -12.02 -1.45 -8.33
CA LEU A 188 -13.17 -2.24 -7.94
C LEU A 188 -13.60 -3.09 -9.13
N THR A 189 -13.66 -4.40 -8.93
CA THR A 189 -14.23 -5.34 -9.90
C THR A 189 -15.46 -6.01 -9.30
N ILE A 190 -16.38 -6.50 -10.12
CA ILE A 190 -17.59 -7.18 -9.67
C ILE A 190 -17.83 -8.46 -10.48
N ASP A 191 -18.15 -9.56 -9.81
CA ASP A 191 -18.47 -10.82 -10.48
C ASP A 191 -19.96 -10.95 -10.82
N SER A 192 -20.34 -12.03 -11.51
CA SER A 192 -21.72 -12.30 -11.91
C SER A 192 -22.68 -12.51 -10.74
N ASN A 193 -22.17 -12.81 -9.54
CA ASN A 193 -22.95 -12.97 -8.33
C ASN A 193 -23.05 -11.66 -7.54
N GLY A 194 -22.47 -10.58 -8.06
CA GLY A 194 -22.44 -9.27 -7.43
C GLY A 194 -21.44 -9.13 -6.29
N LYS A 195 -20.50 -10.07 -6.15
CA LYS A 195 -19.40 -9.94 -5.20
C LYS A 195 -18.39 -8.94 -5.75
N GLN A 196 -18.20 -7.85 -5.02
CA GLN A 196 -17.19 -6.85 -5.33
C GLN A 196 -15.82 -7.27 -4.77
N ARG A 197 -14.77 -7.02 -5.54
CA ARG A 197 -13.38 -7.16 -5.11
C ARG A 197 -12.68 -5.80 -5.15
N GLU A 198 -11.85 -5.56 -4.15
CA GLU A 198 -11.05 -4.35 -4.00
C GLU A 198 -9.59 -4.67 -4.33
N ILE A 199 -9.03 -3.99 -5.33
CA ILE A 199 -7.64 -4.16 -5.75
C ILE A 199 -6.91 -2.85 -5.52
N ASP A 200 -6.14 -2.76 -4.45
CA ASP A 200 -5.26 -1.62 -4.20
C ASP A 200 -3.98 -1.77 -5.03
N ALA A 201 -3.70 -0.78 -5.88
CA ALA A 201 -2.58 -0.84 -6.81
C ALA A 201 -1.21 -0.89 -6.10
N TYR A 202 -1.10 -0.29 -4.91
CA TYR A 202 0.17 -0.26 -4.17
C TYR A 202 0.39 -1.54 -3.38
N GLU A 203 -0.66 -2.08 -2.76
CA GLU A 203 -0.59 -3.40 -2.12
C GLU A 203 -0.25 -4.47 -3.17
N LEU A 204 -0.92 -4.45 -4.34
CA LEU A 204 -0.64 -5.36 -5.44
C LEU A 204 0.82 -5.26 -5.92
N LYS A 205 1.28 -4.05 -6.21
CA LYS A 205 2.67 -3.82 -6.65
C LYS A 205 3.69 -4.27 -5.59
N TRP A 206 3.39 -4.04 -4.32
CA TRP A 206 4.26 -4.49 -3.24
C TRP A 206 4.29 -6.01 -3.14
N ILE A 207 3.14 -6.70 -3.23
CA ILE A 207 3.05 -8.16 -3.27
C ILE A 207 3.88 -8.73 -4.43
N GLU A 208 3.74 -8.18 -5.64
CA GLU A 208 4.53 -8.58 -6.81
C GLU A 208 6.04 -8.40 -6.58
N ASN A 209 6.44 -7.28 -5.97
CA ASN A 209 7.82 -7.01 -5.62
C ASN A 209 8.37 -7.99 -4.58
N VAL A 210 7.59 -8.35 -3.56
CA VAL A 210 7.98 -9.35 -2.55
C VAL A 210 8.25 -10.69 -3.21
N SER A 211 7.30 -11.18 -4.01
CA SER A 211 7.46 -12.45 -4.73
C SER A 211 8.71 -12.42 -5.60
N LYS A 212 8.85 -11.41 -6.47
CA LYS A 212 9.95 -11.30 -7.41
C LYS A 212 11.32 -11.21 -6.71
N ALA A 213 11.47 -10.30 -5.76
CA ALA A 213 12.75 -10.02 -5.13
C ALA A 213 13.29 -11.23 -4.36
N LEU A 214 12.41 -12.00 -3.69
CA LEU A 214 12.80 -13.21 -2.97
C LEU A 214 13.17 -14.35 -3.92
N HIS A 215 12.40 -14.55 -5.00
CA HIS A 215 12.71 -15.57 -6.01
C HIS A 215 14.03 -15.30 -6.72
N GLU A 216 14.35 -14.03 -6.99
CA GLU A 216 15.66 -13.64 -7.52
C GLU A 216 16.81 -14.02 -6.57
N GLN A 217 16.57 -14.11 -5.25
CA GLN A 217 17.60 -14.57 -4.30
C GLN A 217 17.88 -16.06 -4.37
N VAL A 218 16.89 -16.89 -4.71
CA VAL A 218 17.14 -18.32 -4.97
C VAL A 218 18.13 -18.47 -6.12
N ALA A 219 17.87 -17.78 -7.24
CA ALA A 219 18.73 -17.83 -8.42
C ALA A 219 20.12 -17.22 -8.16
N SER A 220 20.17 -16.08 -7.47
CA SER A 220 21.43 -15.41 -7.08
C SER A 220 22.27 -16.30 -6.19
N PHE A 221 21.71 -16.81 -5.10
CA PHE A 221 22.42 -17.66 -4.15
C PHE A 221 22.90 -18.95 -4.81
N THR A 222 22.06 -19.58 -5.64
CA THR A 222 22.40 -20.82 -6.34
C THR A 222 23.60 -20.69 -7.27
N ARG A 223 23.78 -19.51 -7.89
CA ARG A 223 24.88 -19.26 -8.81
C ARG A 223 26.24 -19.12 -8.09
N TRP A 224 26.25 -18.60 -6.87
CA TRP A 224 27.48 -18.17 -6.19
C TRP A 224 27.84 -19.00 -4.95
N ALA A 225 26.94 -19.83 -4.45
CA ALA A 225 27.17 -20.63 -3.26
C ALA A 225 28.19 -21.75 -3.49
N ASP A 226 29.09 -21.92 -2.53
CA ASP A 226 30.01 -23.05 -2.48
C ASP A 226 29.34 -24.23 -1.76
N TYR A 227 28.81 -25.18 -2.54
CA TYR A 227 28.10 -26.34 -2.02
C TYR A 227 28.98 -27.41 -1.38
N SER A 228 30.30 -27.22 -1.36
CA SER A 228 31.17 -28.05 -0.51
C SER A 228 30.94 -27.75 0.98
N LYS A 229 30.36 -26.59 1.31
CA LYS A 229 29.99 -26.20 2.67
C LYS A 229 28.54 -26.59 2.98
N PRO A 230 28.28 -27.46 3.97
CA PRO A 230 26.92 -27.90 4.33
C PRO A 230 25.98 -26.74 4.68
N GLU A 231 26.49 -25.69 5.32
CA GLU A 231 25.74 -24.47 5.67
C GLU A 231 25.02 -23.83 4.46
N ASN A 232 25.62 -23.90 3.27
CA ASN A 232 25.02 -23.33 2.06
C ASN A 232 23.84 -24.17 1.55
N ILE A 233 23.78 -25.46 1.87
CA ILE A 233 22.63 -26.32 1.56
C ILE A 233 21.44 -25.92 2.45
N ASP A 234 21.70 -25.68 3.73
CA ASP A 234 20.68 -25.25 4.70
C ASP A 234 20.16 -23.85 4.37
N ILE A 235 21.05 -22.91 4.02
CA ILE A 235 20.66 -21.58 3.55
C ILE A 235 19.75 -21.69 2.31
N LEU A 236 20.15 -22.45 1.29
CA LEU A 236 19.34 -22.61 0.07
C LEU A 236 17.96 -23.20 0.38
N LYS A 237 17.91 -24.22 1.25
CA LYS A 237 16.65 -24.83 1.70
C LYS A 237 15.77 -23.82 2.42
N GLY A 238 16.36 -22.97 3.26
CA GLY A 238 15.70 -21.87 3.92
C GLY A 238 15.08 -20.86 2.95
N ILE A 239 15.87 -20.34 2.01
CA ILE A 239 15.41 -19.37 1.00
C ILE A 239 14.28 -19.96 0.16
N THR A 240 14.42 -21.21 -0.27
CA THR A 240 13.43 -21.92 -1.09
C THR A 240 12.12 -22.12 -0.31
N THR A 241 12.21 -22.46 0.98
CA THR A 241 11.03 -22.62 1.84
C THR A 241 10.31 -21.29 2.01
N LEU A 242 11.04 -20.20 2.26
CA LEU A 242 10.46 -18.86 2.36
C LEU A 242 9.73 -18.46 1.06
N CYS A 243 10.32 -18.71 -0.11
CA CYS A 243 9.67 -18.44 -1.39
C CYS A 243 8.37 -19.23 -1.56
N ARG A 244 8.38 -20.52 -1.20
CA ARG A 244 7.20 -21.38 -1.26
C ARG A 244 6.09 -20.90 -0.34
N ASP A 245 6.42 -20.42 0.85
CA ASP A 245 5.43 -19.93 1.80
C ASP A 245 4.84 -18.59 1.34
N VAL A 246 5.64 -17.73 0.70
CA VAL A 246 5.16 -16.53 0.00
C VAL A 246 4.17 -16.89 -1.11
N ASP A 247 4.51 -17.85 -1.98
CA ASP A 247 3.64 -18.29 -3.07
C ASP A 247 2.34 -18.92 -2.54
N THR A 248 2.43 -19.63 -1.41
CA THR A 248 1.27 -20.22 -0.74
C THR A 248 0.33 -19.12 -0.23
N VAL A 249 0.86 -18.08 0.42
CA VAL A 249 0.04 -16.93 0.88
C VAL A 249 -0.62 -16.23 -0.31
N ILE A 250 0.14 -15.95 -1.38
CA ILE A 250 -0.38 -15.29 -2.59
C ILE A 250 -1.51 -16.14 -3.20
N SER A 251 -1.26 -17.42 -3.47
CA SER A 251 -2.26 -18.30 -4.10
C SER A 251 -3.54 -18.50 -3.26
N LEU A 252 -3.42 -18.54 -1.94
CA LEU A 252 -4.58 -18.73 -1.06
C LEU A 252 -5.47 -17.48 -0.95
N TYR A 253 -4.86 -16.28 -0.94
CA TYR A 253 -5.55 -15.06 -0.51
C TYR A 253 -5.66 -13.97 -1.56
N MET A 254 -4.81 -13.94 -2.61
CA MET A 254 -4.76 -12.83 -3.57
C MET A 254 -6.09 -12.58 -4.27
N ASP A 255 -6.80 -13.66 -4.62
CA ASP A 255 -8.13 -13.60 -5.23
C ASP A 255 -9.27 -13.31 -4.25
N ARG A 256 -9.01 -13.41 -2.95
CA ARG A 256 -10.00 -13.19 -1.90
C ARG A 256 -9.95 -11.76 -1.39
N ASP A 257 -8.77 -11.33 -0.96
CA ASP A 257 -8.52 -10.04 -0.33
C ASP A 257 -7.03 -9.68 -0.46
N ILE A 258 -6.74 -8.66 -1.27
CA ILE A 258 -5.39 -8.16 -1.51
C ILE A 258 -4.78 -7.57 -0.24
N SER A 259 -5.58 -6.87 0.57
CA SER A 259 -5.07 -6.25 1.80
C SER A 259 -4.72 -7.33 2.83
N LEU A 260 -5.53 -8.39 2.93
CA LEU A 260 -5.21 -9.55 3.76
C LEU A 260 -3.93 -10.25 3.27
N THR A 261 -3.79 -10.45 1.96
CA THR A 261 -2.60 -11.04 1.35
C THR A 261 -1.35 -10.22 1.68
N ALA A 262 -1.42 -8.89 1.51
CA ALA A 262 -0.32 -8.00 1.83
C ALA A 262 0.03 -8.07 3.33
N ASN A 263 -0.96 -8.08 4.22
CA ASN A 263 -0.76 -8.19 5.66
C ASN A 263 -0.08 -9.52 6.05
N TYR A 264 -0.47 -10.66 5.47
CA TYR A 264 0.16 -11.94 5.76
C TYR A 264 1.60 -12.02 5.25
N LEU A 265 1.87 -11.53 4.03
CA LEU A 265 3.24 -11.45 3.52
C LEU A 265 4.10 -10.53 4.39
N PHE A 266 3.53 -9.42 4.87
CA PHE A 266 4.24 -8.51 5.76
C PHE A 266 4.59 -9.16 7.10
N ALA A 267 3.65 -9.92 7.67
CA ALA A 267 3.89 -10.71 8.87
C ALA A 267 4.97 -11.78 8.68
N LEU A 268 4.97 -12.44 7.53
CA LEU A 268 5.97 -13.44 7.17
C LEU A 268 7.37 -12.81 7.10
N LEU A 269 7.51 -11.68 6.41
CA LEU A 269 8.79 -10.96 6.31
C LEU A 269 9.29 -10.49 7.68
N LEU A 270 8.42 -9.91 8.51
CA LEU A 270 8.77 -9.53 9.88
C LEU A 270 9.25 -10.74 10.69
N SER A 271 8.62 -11.90 10.52
CA SER A 271 9.01 -13.11 11.24
C SER A 271 10.43 -13.56 10.90
N CYS A 272 10.92 -13.30 9.68
CA CYS A 272 12.28 -13.68 9.25
C CYS A 272 13.36 -12.91 10.02
N GLN A 273 13.08 -11.70 10.51
CA GLN A 273 14.07 -10.88 11.21
C GLN A 273 14.24 -11.26 12.70
N ASN A 274 13.46 -12.22 13.20
CA ASN A 274 13.35 -12.48 14.62
C ASN A 274 14.17 -13.69 15.06
N ALA A 275 14.73 -13.61 16.27
CA ALA A 275 15.48 -14.71 16.88
C ALA A 275 14.62 -15.96 17.20
N SER A 276 13.28 -15.86 17.09
CA SER A 276 12.34 -16.97 17.24
C SER A 276 11.77 -17.47 15.91
N ALA A 277 12.31 -17.01 14.77
CA ALA A 277 11.88 -17.47 13.45
C ALA A 277 12.01 -19.00 13.33
N ASP A 278 11.24 -19.58 12.41
CA ASP A 278 11.43 -20.96 11.95
C ASP A 278 12.93 -21.21 11.71
N PRO A 279 13.51 -22.32 12.19
CA PRO A 279 14.91 -22.65 11.94
C PRO A 279 15.33 -22.49 10.48
N LEU A 280 14.46 -22.87 9.53
CA LEU A 280 14.74 -22.72 8.10
C LEU A 280 14.84 -21.25 7.68
N TYR A 281 14.06 -20.35 8.29
CA TYR A 281 14.19 -18.92 8.02
C TYR A 281 15.43 -18.32 8.68
N LYS A 282 15.83 -18.83 9.85
CA LYS A 282 17.11 -18.43 10.46
C LYS A 282 18.28 -18.79 9.56
N ASP A 283 18.27 -20.00 9.02
CA ASP A 283 19.28 -20.46 8.08
C ASP A 283 19.27 -19.58 6.82
N ALA A 284 18.10 -19.32 6.22
CA ALA A 284 17.97 -18.42 5.08
C ALA A 284 18.60 -17.04 5.35
N MET A 285 18.35 -16.50 6.54
CA MET A 285 18.82 -15.17 6.93
C MET A 285 20.32 -15.12 7.22
N ASN A 286 21.07 -16.22 7.21
CA ASN A 286 22.53 -16.16 7.20
C ASN A 286 23.08 -15.61 5.86
N TYR A 287 22.26 -15.52 4.81
CA TYR A 287 22.61 -14.85 3.57
C TYR A 287 22.38 -13.33 3.66
N GLU A 288 23.47 -12.55 3.71
CA GLU A 288 23.44 -11.10 3.90
C GLU A 288 22.56 -10.35 2.87
N MET A 289 22.64 -10.72 1.59
CA MET A 289 21.82 -10.08 0.55
C MET A 289 20.32 -10.29 0.77
N LEU A 290 19.91 -11.48 1.25
CA LEU A 290 18.53 -11.75 1.61
C LEU A 290 18.10 -10.86 2.78
N GLN A 291 18.95 -10.69 3.81
CA GLN A 291 18.63 -9.82 4.95
C GLN A 291 18.34 -8.39 4.50
N ILE A 292 19.18 -7.85 3.61
CA ILE A 292 19.03 -6.49 3.07
C ILE A 292 17.70 -6.38 2.30
N ILE A 293 17.39 -7.36 1.44
CA ILE A 293 16.15 -7.36 0.65
C ILE A 293 14.92 -7.45 1.55
N VAL A 294 14.90 -8.36 2.51
CA VAL A 294 13.80 -8.49 3.48
C VAL A 294 13.58 -7.18 4.24
N LYS A 295 14.66 -6.53 4.71
CA LYS A 295 14.57 -5.23 5.38
C LYS A 295 14.00 -4.13 4.49
N ASN A 296 14.41 -4.09 3.22
CA ASN A 296 13.91 -3.11 2.26
C ASN A 296 12.42 -3.35 1.94
N LEU A 297 12.02 -4.61 1.74
CA LEU A 297 10.62 -5.00 1.51
C LEU A 297 9.74 -4.63 2.70
N ILE A 298 10.22 -4.80 3.94
CA ILE A 298 9.51 -4.37 5.15
C ILE A 298 9.36 -2.84 5.19
N SER A 299 10.45 -2.10 4.94
CA SER A 299 10.41 -0.63 4.90
C SER A 299 9.43 -0.09 3.86
N ASP A 300 9.38 -0.73 2.70
CA ASP A 300 8.41 -0.39 1.66
C ASP A 300 6.98 -0.81 2.05
N GLY A 301 6.81 -1.97 2.68
CA GLY A 301 5.52 -2.44 3.18
C GLY A 301 4.89 -1.48 4.18
N LEU A 302 5.69 -0.90 5.10
CA LEU A 302 5.24 0.13 6.05
C LEU A 302 4.66 1.38 5.40
N LYS A 303 5.04 1.69 4.14
CA LYS A 303 4.52 2.85 3.41
C LYS A 303 3.17 2.56 2.76
N TYR A 304 2.91 1.31 2.38
CA TYR A 304 1.80 0.95 1.49
C TYR A 304 0.70 0.16 2.20
N ILE A 305 1.05 -0.69 3.16
CA ILE A 305 0.13 -1.61 3.82
C ILE A 305 -0.54 -0.89 4.97
N ASN A 306 -1.87 -0.94 5.02
CA ASN A 306 -2.61 -0.56 6.21
C ASN A 306 -2.71 -1.78 7.13
N PRO A 307 -2.03 -1.82 8.29
CA PRO A 307 -2.06 -3.00 9.13
C PRO A 307 -3.48 -3.23 9.66
N HIS A 308 -4.01 -4.43 9.45
CA HIS A 308 -5.26 -4.84 10.09
C HIS A 308 -5.11 -4.78 11.62
N LYS A 309 -6.22 -4.56 12.34
CA LYS A 309 -6.22 -4.49 13.82
C LYS A 309 -5.54 -5.71 14.47
N GLU A 310 -5.72 -6.89 13.90
CA GLU A 310 -5.08 -8.13 14.34
C GLU A 310 -3.56 -8.13 14.09
N MET A 311 -3.12 -7.61 12.95
CA MET A 311 -1.71 -7.44 12.63
C MET A 311 -1.04 -6.38 13.52
N SER A 312 -1.72 -5.26 13.79
CA SER A 312 -1.24 -4.26 14.76
C SER A 312 -1.08 -4.88 16.16
N THR A 313 -2.02 -5.72 16.56
CA THR A 313 -1.96 -6.44 17.84
C THR A 313 -0.80 -7.44 17.86
N TYR A 314 -0.58 -8.17 16.76
CA TYR A 314 0.56 -9.07 16.60
C TYR A 314 1.89 -8.33 16.69
N MET A 315 2.06 -7.23 15.94
CA MET A 315 3.28 -6.41 15.99
C MET A 315 3.56 -5.87 17.40
N GLN A 316 2.54 -5.44 18.14
CA GLN A 316 2.67 -5.01 19.53
C GLN A 316 3.11 -6.14 20.46
N LYS A 317 2.45 -7.30 20.38
CA LYS A 317 2.82 -8.49 21.17
C LYS A 317 4.24 -8.97 20.83
N GLN A 318 4.63 -8.91 19.57
CA GLN A 318 5.98 -9.27 19.14
C GLN A 318 7.03 -8.32 19.71
N ALA A 319 6.82 -7.01 19.61
CA ALA A 319 7.74 -6.02 20.18
C ALA A 319 7.90 -6.21 21.70
N GLN A 320 6.83 -6.62 22.38
CA GLN A 320 6.87 -6.95 23.80
C GLN A 320 7.73 -8.19 24.09
N ILE A 321 7.56 -9.29 23.34
CA ILE A 321 8.36 -10.52 23.49
C ILE A 321 9.86 -10.26 23.24
N GLU A 322 10.21 -9.44 22.24
CA GLU A 322 11.60 -9.10 21.97
C GLU A 322 12.23 -8.24 23.06
N SER A 323 11.47 -7.31 23.63
CA SER A 323 11.89 -6.51 24.78
C SER A 323 12.17 -7.39 26.00
N GLU A 324 11.27 -8.34 26.28
CA GLU A 324 11.41 -9.29 27.39
C GLU A 324 12.63 -10.21 27.22
N ARG A 325 12.91 -10.68 25.99
CA ARG A 325 14.11 -11.48 25.70
C ARG A 325 15.41 -10.69 25.77
N LYS A 326 15.43 -9.44 25.27
CA LYS A 326 16.63 -8.58 25.38
C LYS A 326 16.99 -8.31 26.84
N LYS A 327 15.98 -8.15 27.70
CA LYS A 327 16.18 -8.10 29.16
C LYS A 327 16.75 -9.41 29.69
N ALA A 328 16.15 -10.55 29.37
CA ALA A 328 16.64 -11.85 29.83
C ALA A 328 18.11 -12.15 29.42
N VAL A 329 18.50 -11.82 28.18
CA VAL A 329 19.88 -11.99 27.71
C VAL A 329 20.85 -11.04 28.44
N SER A 330 20.42 -9.80 28.70
CA SER A 330 21.18 -8.86 29.54
C SER A 330 21.37 -9.42 30.96
N ASP A 331 20.31 -9.98 31.54
CA ASP A 331 20.31 -10.52 32.90
C ASP A 331 21.18 -11.78 33.03
N GLU A 332 21.34 -12.60 31.96
CA GLU A 332 22.26 -13.74 31.94
C GLU A 332 23.72 -13.35 31.62
N ALA A 333 23.95 -12.31 30.83
CA ALA A 333 25.29 -11.84 30.47
C ALA A 333 25.95 -11.03 31.60
N MET A 334 25.16 -10.25 32.35
CA MET A 334 25.66 -9.37 33.42
C MET A 334 26.44 -10.11 34.51
N PRO A 335 25.99 -11.28 35.02
CA PRO A 335 26.74 -12.08 36.00
C PRO A 335 28.08 -12.59 35.46
N LYS A 336 28.15 -12.97 34.17
CA LYS A 336 29.39 -13.44 33.53
C LYS A 336 30.39 -12.31 33.33
N ILE A 337 29.93 -11.13 32.94
CA ILE A 337 30.76 -9.92 32.82
C ILE A 337 31.29 -9.51 34.20
N LEU A 338 30.44 -9.55 35.23
CA LEU A 338 30.84 -9.26 36.61
C LEU A 338 31.92 -10.24 37.11
N LEU A 339 31.77 -11.53 36.80
CA LEU A 339 32.79 -12.55 37.12
C LEU A 339 34.11 -12.30 36.40
N ALA A 340 34.08 -11.99 35.10
CA ALA A 340 35.27 -11.68 34.32
C ALA A 340 36.00 -10.44 34.87
N LYS A 341 35.25 -9.38 35.22
CA LYS A 341 35.83 -8.17 35.81
C LYS A 341 36.42 -8.41 37.21
N LYS A 342 35.77 -9.25 38.03
CA LYS A 342 36.34 -9.71 39.30
C LYS A 342 37.63 -10.50 39.10
N ALA A 343 37.70 -11.37 38.10
CA ALA A 343 38.92 -12.13 37.78
C ALA A 343 40.06 -11.20 37.35
N VAL A 344 39.78 -10.18 36.52
CA VAL A 344 40.75 -9.14 36.16
C VAL A 344 41.22 -8.37 37.41
N TYR A 345 40.29 -7.97 38.28
CA TYR A 345 40.62 -7.31 39.54
C TYR A 345 41.52 -8.17 40.44
N SER A 346 41.21 -9.47 40.57
CA SER A 346 42.05 -10.43 41.31
C SER A 346 43.43 -10.60 40.68
N GLY A 347 43.54 -10.62 39.34
CA GLY A 347 44.83 -10.66 38.63
C GLY A 347 45.68 -9.41 38.90
N LEU A 348 45.07 -8.22 38.89
CA LEU A 348 45.76 -6.98 39.21
C LEU A 348 46.20 -6.90 40.68
N LEU A 349 45.43 -7.45 41.62
CA LEU A 349 45.85 -7.56 43.02
C LEU A 349 47.04 -8.50 43.20
N PHE A 350 47.09 -9.60 42.43
CA PHE A 350 48.24 -10.50 42.41
C PHE A 350 49.48 -9.78 41.87
N GLU A 351 49.36 -9.06 40.75
CA GLU A 351 50.44 -8.26 40.18
C GLU A 351 50.93 -7.16 41.13
N ALA A 352 50.02 -6.48 41.83
CA ALA A 352 50.34 -5.51 42.88
C ALA A 352 51.15 -6.14 44.03
N SER A 353 50.89 -7.40 44.36
CA SER A 353 51.60 -8.11 45.43
C SER A 353 53.03 -8.51 45.06
N GLU A 354 53.28 -8.77 43.77
CA GLU A 354 54.59 -9.16 43.24
C GLU A 354 55.47 -7.93 42.90
N TYR A 355 54.86 -6.86 42.38
CA TYR A 355 55.60 -5.72 41.79
C TYR A 355 55.35 -4.37 42.48
N GLY A 356 54.52 -4.34 43.53
CA GLY A 356 54.17 -3.14 44.28
C GLY A 356 52.94 -2.41 43.72
N ILE A 357 52.06 -1.99 44.62
CA ILE A 357 50.71 -1.47 44.28
C ILE A 357 50.70 -0.23 43.38
N GLU A 358 51.74 0.61 43.46
CA GLU A 358 51.85 1.86 42.68
C GLU A 358 51.89 1.59 41.16
N THR A 359 52.31 0.39 40.75
CA THR A 359 52.41 0.00 39.32
C THR A 359 51.05 -0.25 38.66
N VAL A 360 50.02 -0.61 39.43
CA VAL A 360 48.70 -1.04 38.93
C VAL A 360 47.50 -0.34 39.58
N LEU A 361 47.74 0.59 40.53
CA LEU A 361 46.69 1.26 41.33
C LEU A 361 45.58 1.92 40.48
N SER A 362 45.96 2.62 39.41
CA SER A 362 44.99 3.29 38.53
C SER A 362 44.08 2.31 37.77
N GLN A 363 44.60 1.12 37.46
CA GLN A 363 43.84 0.06 36.78
C GLN A 363 42.90 -0.65 37.76
N ILE A 364 43.36 -0.90 38.99
CA ILE A 364 42.54 -1.42 40.10
C ILE A 364 41.36 -0.49 40.36
N ASP A 365 41.58 0.82 40.49
CA ASP A 365 40.54 1.81 40.75
C ASP A 365 39.53 1.92 39.59
N ASN A 366 39.98 1.70 38.35
CA ASN A 366 39.08 1.69 37.20
C ASN A 366 38.21 0.43 37.17
N VAL A 367 38.82 -0.75 37.32
CA VAL A 367 38.09 -2.03 37.32
C VAL A 367 37.13 -2.12 38.52
N GLN A 368 37.50 -1.57 39.68
CA GLN A 368 36.62 -1.50 40.85
C GLN A 368 35.39 -0.62 40.60
N ARG A 369 35.56 0.56 40.00
CA ARG A 369 34.44 1.43 39.60
C ARG A 369 33.53 0.75 38.57
N GLU A 370 34.11 0.04 37.62
CA GLU A 370 33.34 -0.75 36.65
C GLU A 370 32.53 -1.86 37.35
N ILE A 371 33.13 -2.61 38.28
CA ILE A 371 32.45 -3.64 39.09
C ILE A 371 31.30 -3.03 39.90
N ASP A 372 31.51 -1.88 40.54
CA ASP A 372 30.49 -1.26 41.39
C ASP A 372 29.35 -0.63 40.59
N ASN A 373 29.62 -0.12 39.38
CA ASN A 373 28.58 0.29 38.44
C ASN A 373 27.77 -0.90 37.91
N LEU A 374 28.42 -2.02 37.62
CA LEU A 374 27.76 -3.25 37.19
C LEU A 374 26.87 -3.83 38.30
N LYS A 375 27.31 -3.78 39.57
CA LYS A 375 26.50 -4.20 40.74
C LYS A 375 25.25 -3.35 40.95
N LYS A 376 25.28 -2.07 40.61
CA LYS A 376 24.11 -1.16 40.70
C LYS A 376 23.10 -1.36 39.57
N SER A 377 23.50 -2.07 38.52
CA SER A 377 22.69 -2.36 37.33
C SER A 377 22.01 -3.74 37.39
N ILE A 378 22.24 -4.48 38.49
CA ILE A 378 21.55 -5.70 38.92
C ILE A 378 20.59 -5.29 40.04
#